data_AF-A0A950LBM3-F1
#
_entry.id   AF-A0A950LBM3-F1
#
_cell.length_a   1.000
_cell.length_b   1.000
_cell.length_c   1.000
_cell.angle_alpha   90.00
_cell.angle_beta   90.00
_cell.angle_gamma   90.00
#
_symmetry.space_group_name_H-M   'P 1'
#
loop_
_entity.id
_entity.type
_entity.pdbx_description
1 polymer ?
#
loop_
_entity_poly.entity_id
_entity_poly.type
_entity_poly.pdbx_seq_one_letter_code
_entity_poly.pdbx_strand_id
1 'polypeptide(L)'
;LALILFEGGLKTKRSMLKIALWPALALATAGVAITAGVVAATLALLPPPPSPYPAWVIAFLIGAILAPTDAAAVAMLLRRAKLALPARVTAALEVESGLNDPMSVFLTVLLTQEVLAPGSFTVEHAAMLFTQEMGGGALLGVGGGYILLLGLRRLNADTALYPVLALMGLLLLFGATQSVGASGFIAVYLAGVIVGATKHPSHPTVANHFESIGWLAQIVLFLMLGLLVTPHMILSASWLVLAATAATLLLVARPIACLACLLPFGFTWRETTFISWVGLRGAVPIFLVIIPMLSGITDAKFLFEPAFMVVVISLVAQGWTIAPAARLLGFGGQIGTTDRTIVRMEPPARRARHQRWVWPGGTARK
;
A
#
# COMPACT_ATOMS: atom_id res chain seq x y z
N LEU A 1 4.67 -10.22 -0.51
CA LEU A 1 3.83 -9.25 0.24
C LEU A 1 4.55 -8.63 1.42
N ALA A 2 5.06 -9.41 2.40
CA ALA A 2 5.72 -8.85 3.59
C ALA A 2 6.85 -7.83 3.29
N LEU A 3 7.70 -8.11 2.29
CA LEU A 3 8.76 -7.19 1.84
C LEU A 3 8.20 -5.87 1.28
N ILE A 4 7.10 -5.93 0.53
CA ILE A 4 6.42 -4.77 -0.07
C ILE A 4 5.79 -3.91 1.03
N LEU A 5 5.16 -4.54 2.03
CA LEU A 5 4.56 -3.82 3.15
C LEU A 5 5.61 -3.15 4.04
N PHE A 6 6.73 -3.82 4.31
CA PHE A 6 7.82 -3.21 5.04
C PHE A 6 8.42 -2.02 4.27
N GLU A 7 8.60 -2.16 2.96
CA GLU A 7 9.05 -1.08 2.07
C GLU A 7 8.08 0.12 2.06
N GLY A 8 6.76 -0.14 1.97
CA GLY A 8 5.73 0.89 2.09
C GLY A 8 5.74 1.57 3.46
N GLY A 9 5.97 0.80 4.52
CA GLY A 9 6.19 1.33 5.87
C GLY A 9 7.41 2.26 5.94
N LEU A 10 8.55 1.87 5.35
CA LEU A 10 9.77 2.68 5.32
C LEU A 10 9.58 4.03 4.62
N LYS A 11 8.73 4.09 3.59
CA LYS A 11 8.38 5.32 2.87
C LYS A 11 7.43 6.23 3.64
N THR A 12 6.70 5.69 4.61
CA THR A 12 5.68 6.40 5.38
C THR A 12 6.31 7.35 6.40
N LYS A 13 6.24 8.66 6.12
CA LYS A 13 6.76 9.71 7.01
C LYS A 13 5.83 9.97 8.19
N ARG A 14 6.39 10.35 9.35
CA ARG A 14 5.62 10.79 10.53
C ARG A 14 4.63 11.91 10.23
N SER A 15 4.99 12.84 9.34
CA SER A 15 4.10 13.94 8.93
C SER A 15 2.87 13.45 8.18
N MET A 16 3.00 12.39 7.37
CA MET A 16 1.89 11.80 6.62
C MET A 16 0.91 11.08 7.54
N LEU A 17 1.43 10.31 8.51
CA LEU A 17 0.61 9.67 9.53
C LEU A 17 -0.17 10.70 10.36
N LYS A 18 0.47 11.78 10.79
CA LYS A 18 -0.22 12.84 11.56
C LYS A 18 -1.40 13.46 10.80
N ILE A 19 -1.29 13.56 9.47
CA ILE A 19 -2.32 14.20 8.63
C ILE A 19 -3.43 13.20 8.27
N ALA A 20 -3.09 11.95 7.96
CA ALA A 20 -3.99 11.04 7.26
C ALA A 20 -4.27 9.71 7.96
N LEU A 21 -3.75 9.46 9.18
CA LEU A 21 -3.95 8.18 9.88
C LEU A 21 -5.42 7.80 10.03
N TRP A 22 -6.26 8.68 10.58
CA TRP A 22 -7.67 8.36 10.82
C TRP A 22 -8.48 8.15 9.52
N PRO A 23 -8.39 9.04 8.51
CA PRO A 23 -9.02 8.79 7.21
C PRO A 23 -8.55 7.50 6.55
N ALA A 24 -7.23 7.24 6.56
CA ALA A 24 -6.66 6.04 5.96
C ALA A 24 -7.07 4.77 6.70
N LEU A 25 -7.16 4.80 8.03
CA LEU A 25 -7.62 3.67 8.83
C LEU A 25 -9.09 3.35 8.54
N ALA A 26 -9.95 4.37 8.41
CA ALA A 26 -11.35 4.18 8.02
C ALA A 26 -11.47 3.54 6.63
N LEU A 27 -10.72 4.06 5.65
CA LEU A 27 -10.67 3.50 4.29
C LEU A 27 -10.12 2.06 4.28
N ALA A 28 -9.06 1.79 5.03
CA ALA A 28 -8.41 0.49 5.08
C ALA A 28 -9.21 -0.57 5.84
N THR A 29 -10.15 -0.19 6.71
CA THR A 29 -10.98 -1.13 7.49
C THR A 29 -12.42 -1.16 6.99
N ALA A 30 -13.21 -0.13 7.33
CA ALA A 30 -14.59 -0.01 6.90
C ALA A 30 -14.70 0.10 5.37
N GLY A 31 -13.79 0.80 4.70
CA GLY A 31 -13.79 0.90 3.24
C GLY A 31 -13.57 -0.44 2.55
N VAL A 32 -12.71 -1.30 3.09
CA VAL A 32 -12.49 -2.68 2.61
C VAL A 32 -13.76 -3.52 2.80
N ALA A 33 -14.39 -3.46 3.98
CA ALA A 33 -15.63 -4.19 4.26
C ALA A 33 -16.80 -3.71 3.38
N ILE A 34 -16.95 -2.39 3.19
CA ILE A 34 -17.95 -1.80 2.29
C ILE A 34 -17.69 -2.23 0.84
N THR A 35 -16.43 -2.18 0.39
CA THR A 35 -16.07 -2.62 -0.96
C THR A 35 -16.45 -4.08 -1.17
N ALA A 36 -16.13 -4.95 -0.20
CA ALA A 36 -16.47 -6.35 -0.26
C ALA A 36 -17.99 -6.57 -0.29
N GLY A 37 -18.75 -5.86 0.55
CA GLY A 37 -20.21 -5.93 0.59
C GLY A 37 -20.89 -5.45 -0.69
N VAL A 38 -20.43 -4.36 -1.31
CA VAL A 38 -21.01 -3.84 -2.56
C VAL A 38 -20.73 -4.79 -3.73
N VAL A 39 -19.52 -5.34 -3.80
CA VAL A 39 -19.17 -6.37 -4.80
C VAL A 39 -20.04 -7.62 -4.58
N ALA A 40 -20.17 -8.06 -3.33
CA ALA A 40 -21.00 -9.20 -2.99
C ALA A 40 -22.47 -9.01 -3.37
N ALA A 41 -23.04 -7.83 -3.07
CA ALA A 41 -24.40 -7.47 -3.45
C ALA A 41 -24.60 -7.49 -4.96
N THR A 42 -23.62 -7.04 -5.74
CA THR A 42 -23.70 -7.07 -7.21
C THR A 42 -23.66 -8.49 -7.74
N LEU A 43 -22.77 -9.33 -7.21
CA LEU A 43 -22.68 -10.73 -7.58
C LEU A 43 -23.94 -11.51 -7.18
N ALA A 44 -24.62 -11.13 -6.10
CA ALA A 44 -25.90 -11.72 -5.69
C ALA A 44 -27.05 -11.44 -6.68
N LEU A 45 -26.94 -10.38 -7.50
CA LEU A 45 -27.90 -10.07 -8.56
C LEU A 45 -27.61 -10.81 -9.88
N LEU A 46 -26.45 -11.46 -9.98
CA LEU A 46 -26.01 -12.21 -11.15
C LEU A 46 -26.20 -13.72 -10.92
N PRO A 47 -26.24 -14.52 -11.99
CA PRO A 47 -26.26 -15.97 -11.85
C PRO A 47 -25.03 -16.44 -11.05
N PRO A 48 -25.20 -17.21 -9.97
CA PRO A 48 -24.06 -17.63 -9.16
C PRO A 48 -23.13 -18.51 -9.99
N PRO A 49 -21.81 -18.40 -9.81
CA PRO A 49 -20.88 -19.32 -10.46
C PRO A 49 -21.18 -20.75 -10.00
N PRO A 50 -21.00 -21.76 -10.87
CA PRO A 50 -21.15 -23.15 -10.49
C PRO A 50 -20.08 -23.49 -9.44
N SER A 51 -20.50 -23.53 -8.19
CA SER A 51 -19.64 -23.72 -7.03
C SER A 51 -20.38 -24.55 -5.99
N PRO A 52 -19.71 -25.50 -5.31
CA PRO A 52 -20.32 -26.28 -4.24
C PRO A 52 -20.52 -25.47 -2.94
N TYR A 53 -20.02 -24.23 -2.90
CA TYR A 53 -19.98 -23.40 -1.70
C TYR A 53 -21.13 -22.38 -1.66
N PRO A 54 -21.49 -21.84 -0.47
CA PRO A 54 -22.54 -20.84 -0.34
C PRO A 54 -22.24 -19.58 -1.17
N ALA A 55 -23.11 -19.27 -2.13
CA ALA A 55 -22.89 -18.21 -3.12
C ALA A 55 -22.61 -16.83 -2.49
N TRP A 56 -23.24 -16.51 -1.36
CA TRP A 56 -23.03 -15.24 -0.68
C TRP A 56 -21.63 -15.13 -0.05
N VAL A 57 -21.11 -16.19 0.58
CA VAL A 57 -19.76 -16.19 1.18
C VAL A 57 -18.71 -16.01 0.09
N ILE A 58 -18.87 -16.71 -1.04
CA ILE A 58 -17.99 -16.58 -2.20
C ILE A 58 -18.02 -15.17 -2.77
N ALA A 59 -19.19 -14.56 -2.85
CA ALA A 59 -19.34 -13.18 -3.33
C ALA A 59 -18.61 -12.17 -2.44
N PHE A 60 -18.71 -12.32 -1.11
CA PHE A 60 -17.94 -11.53 -0.14
C PHE A 60 -16.43 -11.80 -0.25
N LEU A 61 -16.04 -13.06 -0.44
CA LEU A 61 -14.64 -13.47 -0.58
C LEU A 61 -14.01 -12.83 -1.83
N ILE A 62 -14.70 -12.86 -2.97
CA ILE A 62 -14.27 -12.14 -4.18
C ILE A 62 -14.11 -10.65 -3.90
N GLY A 63 -15.09 -10.04 -3.22
CA GLY A 63 -15.02 -8.64 -2.81
C GLY A 63 -13.82 -8.31 -1.92
N ALA A 64 -13.50 -9.18 -0.95
CA ALA A 64 -12.35 -9.03 -0.05
C ALA A 64 -11.01 -9.18 -0.79
N ILE A 65 -10.91 -10.15 -1.69
CA ILE A 65 -9.75 -10.39 -2.56
C ILE A 65 -9.48 -9.19 -3.46
N LEU A 66 -10.53 -8.54 -3.96
CA LEU A 66 -10.44 -7.40 -4.86
C LEU A 66 -10.28 -6.04 -4.16
N ALA A 67 -10.45 -5.99 -2.84
CA ALA A 67 -10.40 -4.76 -2.05
C ALA A 67 -9.02 -4.09 -1.89
N PRO A 68 -7.86 -4.77 -2.00
CA PRO A 68 -6.55 -4.13 -1.98
C PRO A 68 -6.35 -3.09 -3.08
N THR A 69 -5.54 -2.07 -2.81
CA THR A 69 -5.17 -1.02 -3.80
C THR A 69 -3.69 -0.73 -3.77
N ASP A 70 -3.12 -0.32 -4.91
CA ASP A 70 -1.69 -0.10 -5.09
C ASP A 70 -1.36 1.38 -5.28
N ALA A 71 -1.01 2.06 -4.17
CA ALA A 71 -0.60 3.45 -4.19
C ALA A 71 0.78 3.67 -4.81
N ALA A 72 1.65 2.65 -4.85
CA ALA A 72 2.98 2.78 -5.44
C ALA A 72 2.90 2.94 -6.97
N ALA A 73 2.05 2.14 -7.62
CA ALA A 73 1.76 2.26 -9.04
C ALA A 73 1.14 3.64 -9.38
N VAL A 74 0.19 4.10 -8.56
CA VAL A 74 -0.40 5.45 -8.70
C VAL A 74 0.66 6.54 -8.58
N ALA A 75 1.50 6.49 -7.54
CA ALA A 75 2.54 7.47 -7.30
C ALA A 75 3.55 7.52 -8.47
N MET A 76 3.89 6.36 -9.04
CA MET A 76 4.72 6.28 -10.24
C MET A 76 4.06 7.00 -11.43
N LEU A 77 2.78 6.71 -11.72
CA LEU A 77 2.05 7.31 -12.84
C LEU A 77 1.95 8.84 -12.71
N LEU A 78 1.66 9.33 -11.51
CA LEU A 78 1.59 10.77 -11.23
C LEU A 78 2.95 11.46 -11.37
N ARG A 79 4.03 10.84 -10.88
CA ARG A 79 5.40 11.34 -11.06
C ARG A 79 5.78 11.41 -12.53
N ARG A 80 5.47 10.37 -13.33
CA ARG A 80 5.70 10.37 -14.79
C ARG A 80 4.92 11.49 -15.48
N ALA A 81 3.70 11.75 -15.02
CA ALA A 81 2.86 12.84 -15.53
C ALA A 81 3.23 14.24 -15.00
N LYS A 82 4.24 14.35 -14.11
CA LYS A 82 4.67 15.59 -13.43
C LYS A 82 3.56 16.29 -12.63
N LEU A 83 2.66 15.50 -12.06
CA LEU A 83 1.53 15.99 -11.26
C LEU A 83 1.84 15.86 -9.77
N ALA A 84 1.52 16.90 -9.00
CA ALA A 84 1.62 16.90 -7.55
C ALA A 84 0.23 17.02 -6.92
N LEU A 85 -0.11 16.04 -6.08
CA LEU A 85 -1.34 16.07 -5.31
C LEU A 85 -1.14 16.86 -4.00
N PRO A 86 -2.23 17.37 -3.40
CA PRO A 86 -2.19 17.93 -2.06
C PRO A 86 -1.61 16.92 -1.07
N ALA A 87 -0.80 17.40 -0.12
CA ALA A 87 -0.12 16.54 0.85
C ALA A 87 -1.06 15.59 1.60
N ARG A 88 -2.29 16.04 1.91
CA ARG A 88 -3.30 15.20 2.57
C ARG A 88 -3.81 14.05 1.70
N VAL A 89 -3.95 14.25 0.40
CA VAL A 89 -4.43 13.23 -0.55
C VAL A 89 -3.35 12.17 -0.75
N THR A 90 -2.10 12.62 -0.97
CA THR A 90 -0.95 11.71 -1.07
C THR A 90 -0.79 10.88 0.20
N ALA A 91 -0.85 11.53 1.37
CA ALA A 91 -0.74 10.84 2.66
C ALA A 91 -1.88 9.85 2.88
N ALA A 92 -3.12 10.19 2.51
CA ALA A 92 -4.25 9.28 2.63
C ALA A 92 -4.07 8.04 1.74
N LEU A 93 -3.71 8.21 0.47
CA LEU A 93 -3.51 7.10 -0.47
C LEU A 93 -2.35 6.18 -0.04
N GLU A 94 -1.21 6.74 0.37
CA GLU A 94 -0.05 5.94 0.78
C GLU A 94 -0.31 5.14 2.07
N VAL A 95 -0.92 5.78 3.08
CA VAL A 95 -1.23 5.11 4.35
C VAL A 95 -2.38 4.10 4.17
N GLU A 96 -3.38 4.42 3.35
CA GLU A 96 -4.47 3.50 3.03
C GLU A 96 -3.95 2.23 2.36
N SER A 97 -3.15 2.37 1.29
CA SER A 97 -2.62 1.22 0.54
C SER A 97 -1.77 0.30 1.43
N GLY A 98 -0.98 0.85 2.35
CA GLY A 98 -0.20 0.06 3.30
C GLY A 98 -1.04 -0.69 4.34
N LEU A 99 -2.16 -0.11 4.78
CA LEU A 99 -3.03 -0.71 5.81
C LEU A 99 -4.13 -1.61 5.24
N ASN A 100 -4.57 -1.39 4.00
CA ASN A 100 -5.67 -2.17 3.43
C ASN A 100 -5.25 -3.60 3.08
N ASP A 101 -3.99 -3.82 2.68
CA ASP A 101 -3.46 -5.12 2.30
C ASP A 101 -3.61 -6.14 3.45
N PRO A 102 -3.12 -5.86 4.68
CA PRO A 102 -3.37 -6.74 5.82
C PRO A 102 -4.85 -6.92 6.17
N MET A 103 -5.67 -5.88 6.02
CA MET A 103 -7.11 -6.00 6.27
C MET A 103 -7.79 -6.94 5.25
N SER A 104 -7.41 -6.85 3.99
CA SER A 104 -7.90 -7.73 2.94
C SER A 104 -7.40 -9.16 3.13
N VAL A 105 -6.16 -9.37 3.60
CA VAL A 105 -5.68 -10.69 4.03
C VAL A 105 -6.58 -11.24 5.14
N PHE A 106 -6.81 -10.48 6.21
CA PHE A 106 -7.65 -10.89 7.33
C PHE A 106 -9.06 -11.28 6.86
N LEU A 107 -9.71 -10.41 6.08
CA LEU A 107 -11.07 -10.68 5.60
C LEU A 107 -11.11 -11.89 4.66
N THR A 108 -10.08 -12.10 3.85
CA THR A 108 -9.93 -13.28 2.99
C THR A 108 -9.79 -14.55 3.82
N VAL A 109 -8.96 -14.55 4.86
CA VAL A 109 -8.78 -15.70 5.77
C VAL A 109 -10.07 -16.01 6.50
N LEU A 110 -10.71 -15.00 7.09
CA LEU A 110 -11.99 -15.14 7.80
C LEU A 110 -13.07 -15.73 6.90
N LEU A 111 -13.24 -15.21 5.69
CA LEU A 111 -14.24 -15.71 4.75
C LEU A 111 -13.87 -17.10 4.19
N THR A 112 -12.59 -17.40 4.03
CA THR A 112 -12.12 -18.74 3.65
C THR A 112 -12.50 -19.77 4.72
N GLN A 113 -12.34 -19.44 6.01
CA GLN A 113 -12.76 -20.31 7.11
C GLN A 113 -14.26 -20.57 7.06
N GLU A 114 -15.07 -19.55 6.80
CA GLU A 114 -16.53 -19.71 6.65
C GLU A 114 -16.96 -20.54 5.43
N VAL A 115 -16.17 -20.53 4.35
CA VAL A 115 -16.42 -21.44 3.23
C VAL A 115 -16.17 -22.90 3.62
N LEU A 116 -15.10 -23.16 4.37
CA LEU A 116 -14.68 -24.52 4.73
C LEU A 116 -15.48 -25.12 5.89
N ALA A 117 -15.94 -24.29 6.82
CA ALA A 117 -16.75 -24.68 7.96
C ALA A 117 -18.00 -23.80 8.07
N PRO A 118 -19.02 -23.98 7.21
CA PRO A 118 -20.20 -23.13 7.22
C PRO A 118 -20.92 -23.13 8.58
N GLY A 119 -21.22 -21.94 9.09
CA GLY A 119 -21.93 -21.76 10.35
C GLY A 119 -21.03 -21.59 11.58
N SER A 120 -19.70 -21.56 11.41
CA SER A 120 -18.78 -21.12 12.46
C SER A 120 -18.85 -19.61 12.72
N PHE A 121 -19.40 -18.83 11.79
CA PHE A 121 -19.41 -17.38 11.90
C PHE A 121 -20.26 -16.89 13.07
N THR A 122 -19.61 -16.26 14.03
CA THR A 122 -20.27 -15.38 15.00
C THR A 122 -19.57 -14.04 15.01
N VAL A 123 -20.33 -12.97 15.28
CA VAL A 123 -19.77 -11.61 15.39
C VAL A 123 -18.70 -11.56 16.49
N GLU A 124 -18.91 -12.31 17.57
CA GLU A 124 -17.95 -12.48 18.65
C GLU A 124 -16.64 -13.13 18.17
N HIS A 125 -16.73 -14.25 17.43
CA HIS A 125 -15.56 -14.92 16.88
C HIS A 125 -14.79 -14.01 15.90
N ALA A 126 -15.50 -13.32 15.01
CA ALA A 126 -14.88 -12.36 14.09
C ALA A 126 -14.20 -11.20 14.83
N ALA A 127 -14.83 -10.67 15.88
CA ALA A 127 -14.24 -9.61 16.70
C ALA A 127 -13.01 -10.10 17.48
N MET A 128 -13.04 -11.33 18.00
CA MET A 128 -11.91 -11.95 18.70
C MET A 128 -10.73 -12.18 17.74
N LEU A 129 -10.99 -12.78 16.57
CA LEU A 129 -9.98 -12.97 15.52
C LEU A 129 -9.40 -11.64 15.04
N PHE A 130 -10.24 -10.64 14.79
CA PHE A 130 -9.79 -9.30 14.42
C PHE A 130 -8.87 -8.71 15.49
N THR A 131 -9.27 -8.81 16.76
CA THR A 131 -8.49 -8.28 17.88
C THR A 131 -7.15 -9.01 18.01
N GLN A 132 -7.13 -10.33 17.85
CA GLN A 132 -5.91 -11.14 17.91
C GLN A 132 -4.97 -10.82 16.73
N GLU A 133 -5.48 -10.83 15.49
CA GLU A 133 -4.67 -10.58 14.30
C GLU A 133 -4.19 -9.13 14.24
N MET A 134 -5.11 -8.18 14.30
CA MET A 134 -4.81 -6.75 14.11
C MET A 134 -4.15 -6.16 15.35
N GLY A 135 -4.72 -6.43 16.54
CA GLY A 135 -4.20 -5.92 17.80
C GLY A 135 -2.88 -6.56 18.16
N GLY A 136 -2.78 -7.89 18.07
CA GLY A 136 -1.53 -8.62 18.29
C GLY A 136 -0.45 -8.23 17.28
N GLY A 137 -0.82 -8.13 16.00
CA GLY A 137 0.10 -7.69 14.94
C GLY A 137 0.58 -6.26 15.15
N ALA A 138 -0.30 -5.36 15.62
CA ALA A 138 0.07 -4.00 15.95
C ALA A 138 1.04 -3.91 17.14
N LEU A 139 0.74 -4.62 18.22
CA LEU A 139 1.58 -4.65 19.43
C LEU A 139 2.97 -5.21 19.14
N LEU A 140 3.03 -6.39 18.50
CA LEU A 140 4.29 -7.04 18.14
C LEU A 140 5.04 -6.26 17.06
N GLY A 141 4.33 -5.65 16.11
CA GLY A 141 4.92 -4.77 15.10
C GLY A 141 5.61 -3.55 15.68
N VAL A 142 4.94 -2.88 16.63
CA VAL A 142 5.50 -1.71 17.29
C VAL A 142 6.71 -2.11 18.14
N GLY A 143 6.58 -3.14 18.98
CA GLY A 143 7.68 -3.64 19.81
C GLY A 143 8.87 -4.13 18.97
N GLY A 144 8.61 -4.98 17.99
CA GLY A 144 9.59 -5.53 17.06
C GLY A 144 10.26 -4.44 16.21
N GLY A 145 9.51 -3.43 15.78
CA GLY A 145 10.05 -2.26 15.07
C GLY A 145 11.05 -1.46 15.91
N TYR A 146 10.76 -1.25 17.19
CA TYR A 146 11.71 -0.60 18.12
C TYR A 146 12.95 -1.46 18.38
N ILE A 147 12.79 -2.77 18.53
CA ILE A 147 13.92 -3.71 18.69
C ILE A 147 14.80 -3.69 17.44
N LEU A 148 14.20 -3.76 16.26
CA LEU A 148 14.92 -3.70 14.98
C LEU A 148 15.65 -2.36 14.83
N LEU A 149 14.99 -1.24 15.13
CA LEU A 149 15.60 0.08 15.11
C LEU A 149 16.76 0.19 16.10
N LEU A 150 16.65 -0.41 17.29
CA LEU A 150 17.73 -0.46 18.27
C LEU A 150 18.93 -1.24 17.72
N GLY A 151 18.69 -2.40 17.11
CA GLY A 151 19.72 -3.20 16.43
C GLY A 151 20.43 -2.40 15.35
N LEU A 152 19.68 -1.75 14.46
CA LEU A 152 20.21 -0.92 13.37
C LEU A 152 21.02 0.30 13.86
N ARG A 153 20.80 0.76 15.09
CA ARG A 153 21.51 1.90 15.69
C ARG A 153 22.71 1.50 16.54
N ARG A 154 22.66 0.34 17.19
CA ARG A 154 23.65 -0.09 18.19
C ARG A 154 24.68 -1.06 17.63
N LEU A 155 24.30 -1.89 16.66
CA LEU A 155 25.22 -2.83 16.04
C LEU A 155 26.11 -2.07 15.08
N ASN A 156 27.40 -2.00 15.42
CA ASN A 156 28.40 -1.41 14.56
C ASN A 156 28.77 -2.44 13.48
N ALA A 157 27.98 -2.47 12.42
CA ALA A 157 28.18 -3.34 11.27
C ALA A 157 28.69 -2.53 10.07
N ASP A 158 29.37 -3.19 9.15
CA ASP A 158 29.71 -2.60 7.86
C ASP A 158 28.44 -2.15 7.13
N THR A 159 28.55 -1.07 6.36
CA THR A 159 27.42 -0.46 5.65
C THR A 159 26.60 -1.48 4.83
N ALA A 160 27.27 -2.50 4.28
CA ALA A 160 26.66 -3.56 3.49
C ALA A 160 25.80 -4.55 4.30
N LEU A 161 26.00 -4.65 5.61
CA LEU A 161 25.30 -5.62 6.48
C LEU A 161 24.00 -5.07 7.06
N TYR A 162 23.78 -3.74 7.08
CA TYR A 162 22.53 -3.17 7.60
C TYR A 162 21.28 -3.63 6.85
N PRO A 163 21.24 -3.70 5.50
CA PRO A 163 20.10 -4.25 4.80
C PRO A 163 19.84 -5.72 5.14
N VAL A 164 20.89 -6.52 5.32
CA VAL A 164 20.79 -7.93 5.71
C VAL A 164 20.21 -8.04 7.12
N LEU A 165 20.70 -7.25 8.08
CA LEU A 165 20.15 -7.19 9.43
C LEU A 165 18.68 -6.80 9.44
N ALA A 166 18.30 -5.79 8.64
CA ALA A 166 16.91 -5.38 8.48
C ALA A 166 16.04 -6.48 7.86
N LEU A 167 16.55 -7.20 6.86
CA LEU A 167 15.85 -8.34 6.25
C LEU A 167 15.66 -9.50 7.23
N MET A 168 16.69 -9.85 8.00
CA MET A 168 16.59 -10.87 9.03
C MET A 168 15.59 -10.48 10.12
N GLY A 169 15.69 -9.25 10.65
CA GLY A 169 14.76 -8.77 11.67
C GLY A 169 13.32 -8.68 11.16
N LEU A 170 13.13 -8.30 9.89
CA LEU A 170 11.85 -8.32 9.22
C LEU A 170 11.25 -9.74 9.15
N LEU A 171 12.01 -10.72 8.67
CA LEU A 171 11.54 -12.10 8.51
C LEU A 171 11.28 -12.77 9.87
N LEU A 172 12.13 -12.51 10.87
CA LEU A 172 11.94 -12.98 12.23
C LEU A 172 10.67 -12.37 12.85
N LEU A 173 10.46 -11.06 12.70
CA LEU A 173 9.26 -10.39 13.20
C LEU A 173 8.01 -10.95 12.53
N PHE A 174 8.04 -11.11 11.20
CA PHE A 174 6.93 -11.70 10.45
C PHE A 174 6.59 -13.10 10.96
N GLY A 175 7.59 -14.00 11.03
CA GLY A 175 7.40 -15.38 11.44
C GLY A 175 6.97 -15.51 12.90
N ALA A 176 7.58 -14.76 13.81
CA ALA A 176 7.24 -14.79 15.24
C ALA A 176 5.85 -14.21 15.53
N THR A 177 5.42 -13.22 14.76
CA THR A 177 4.05 -12.67 14.88
C THR A 177 3.04 -13.67 14.34
N GLN A 178 3.31 -14.27 13.17
CA GLN A 178 2.41 -15.23 12.56
C GLN A 178 2.26 -16.51 13.40
N SER A 179 3.33 -16.94 14.10
CA SER A 179 3.29 -18.17 14.93
C SER A 179 2.41 -18.07 16.16
N VAL A 180 2.12 -16.85 16.65
CA VAL A 180 1.18 -16.61 17.76
C VAL A 180 -0.24 -16.28 17.29
N GLY A 181 -0.50 -16.43 15.98
CA GLY A 181 -1.80 -16.13 15.37
C GLY A 181 -2.08 -14.64 15.22
N ALA A 182 -1.06 -13.79 15.29
CA ALA A 182 -1.16 -12.36 15.02
C ALA A 182 -0.79 -12.05 13.55
N SER A 183 -1.26 -10.92 13.01
CA SER A 183 -0.97 -10.57 11.61
C SER A 183 0.48 -10.15 11.42
N GLY A 184 1.30 -11.04 10.86
CA GLY A 184 2.67 -10.73 10.47
C GLY A 184 2.75 -9.56 9.48
N PHE A 185 1.75 -9.38 8.64
CA PHE A 185 1.69 -8.29 7.65
C PHE A 185 1.57 -6.91 8.28
N ILE A 186 0.74 -6.74 9.31
CA ILE A 186 0.67 -5.48 10.08
C ILE A 186 1.96 -5.26 10.84
N ALA A 187 2.50 -6.33 11.46
CA ALA A 187 3.70 -6.20 12.26
C ALA A 187 4.87 -5.64 11.45
N VAL A 188 5.07 -6.18 10.24
CA VAL A 188 6.13 -5.69 9.35
C VAL A 188 5.85 -4.30 8.79
N TYR A 189 4.60 -3.97 8.45
CA TYR A 189 4.26 -2.61 8.01
C TYR A 189 4.60 -1.58 9.09
N LEU A 190 4.15 -1.79 10.33
CA LEU A 190 4.41 -0.88 11.44
C LEU A 190 5.89 -0.83 11.84
N ALA A 191 6.60 -1.96 11.77
CA ALA A 191 8.05 -1.95 11.96
C ALA A 191 8.75 -1.10 10.89
N GLY A 192 8.34 -1.22 9.63
CA GLY A 192 8.80 -0.38 8.53
C GLY A 192 8.52 1.10 8.81
N VAL A 193 7.32 1.45 9.28
CA VAL A 193 6.97 2.81 9.70
C VAL A 193 7.92 3.33 10.77
N ILE A 194 8.19 2.57 11.82
CA ILE A 194 9.05 3.00 12.94
C ILE A 194 10.50 3.24 12.49
N VAL A 195 11.04 2.31 11.70
CA VAL A 195 12.40 2.39 11.15
C VAL A 195 12.51 3.56 10.18
N GLY A 196 11.56 3.66 9.22
CA GLY A 196 11.54 4.71 8.20
C GLY A 196 11.35 6.12 8.76
N ALA A 197 10.59 6.22 9.85
CA ALA A 197 10.29 7.46 10.54
C ALA A 197 11.46 8.02 11.38
N THR A 198 12.53 7.27 11.58
CA THR A 198 13.64 7.65 12.46
C THR A 198 14.93 7.80 11.65
N LYS A 199 15.57 8.96 11.70
CA LYS A 199 16.85 9.17 11.03
C LYS A 199 17.96 8.41 11.77
N HIS A 200 18.69 7.55 11.07
CA HIS A 200 19.88 6.85 11.56
C HIS A 200 20.93 6.72 10.43
N PRO A 201 22.22 6.51 10.75
CA PRO A 201 23.29 6.50 9.74
C PRO A 201 23.08 5.49 8.60
N SER A 202 22.52 4.32 8.93
CA SER A 202 22.22 3.25 7.96
C SER A 202 20.90 3.41 7.19
N HIS A 203 20.12 4.48 7.45
CA HIS A 203 18.78 4.66 6.88
C HIS A 203 18.78 4.71 5.35
N PRO A 204 19.64 5.49 4.66
CA PRO A 204 19.63 5.55 3.20
C PRO A 204 19.95 4.20 2.56
N THR A 205 20.90 3.46 3.13
CA THR A 205 21.31 2.14 2.61
C THR A 205 20.18 1.13 2.75
N VAL A 206 19.52 1.07 3.93
CA VAL A 206 18.38 0.17 4.15
C VAL A 206 17.21 0.56 3.24
N ALA A 207 16.85 1.84 3.18
CA ALA A 207 15.73 2.31 2.37
C ALA A 207 15.91 2.00 0.86
N ASN A 208 17.07 2.30 0.28
CA ASN A 208 17.33 2.05 -1.13
C ASN A 208 17.34 0.54 -1.47
N HIS A 209 17.87 -0.28 -0.55
CA HIS A 209 17.93 -1.73 -0.75
C HIS A 209 16.51 -2.34 -0.69
N PHE A 210 15.71 -1.96 0.30
CA PHE A 210 14.33 -2.41 0.39
C PHE A 210 13.44 -1.87 -0.73
N GLU A 211 13.67 -0.65 -1.22
CA GLU A 211 13.00 -0.16 -2.42
C GLU A 211 13.29 -1.07 -3.61
N SER A 212 14.55 -1.45 -3.83
CA SER A 212 14.93 -2.36 -4.91
C SER A 212 14.28 -3.75 -4.76
N ILE A 213 14.28 -4.30 -3.54
CA ILE A 213 13.64 -5.59 -3.24
C ILE A 213 12.12 -5.51 -3.41
N GLY A 214 11.49 -4.43 -2.96
CA GLY A 214 10.05 -4.19 -3.08
C GLY A 214 9.62 -4.18 -4.55
N TRP A 215 10.36 -3.46 -5.39
CA TRP A 215 10.17 -3.46 -6.85
C TRP A 215 10.31 -4.85 -7.46
N LEU A 216 11.36 -5.58 -7.10
CA LEU A 216 11.56 -6.96 -7.58
C LEU A 216 10.40 -7.86 -7.16
N ALA A 217 9.97 -7.79 -5.90
CA ALA A 217 8.84 -8.57 -5.39
C ALA A 217 7.53 -8.22 -6.11
N GLN A 218 7.30 -6.94 -6.44
CA GLN A 218 6.13 -6.51 -7.19
C GLN A 218 6.16 -7.01 -8.65
N ILE A 219 7.32 -6.97 -9.31
CA ILE A 219 7.52 -7.55 -10.65
C ILE A 219 7.25 -9.06 -10.62
N VAL A 220 7.78 -9.77 -9.63
CA VAL A 220 7.55 -11.21 -9.47
C VAL A 220 6.06 -11.51 -9.26
N LEU A 221 5.34 -10.73 -8.45
CA LEU A 221 3.90 -10.90 -8.27
C LEU A 221 3.11 -10.65 -9.56
N PHE A 222 3.47 -9.63 -10.34
CA PHE A 222 2.84 -9.38 -11.65
C PHE A 222 3.20 -10.44 -12.69
N LEU A 223 4.42 -10.97 -12.66
CA LEU A 223 4.82 -12.07 -13.53
C LEU A 223 4.05 -13.34 -13.19
N MET A 224 3.93 -13.67 -11.90
CA MET A 224 3.12 -14.78 -11.40
C MET A 224 1.66 -14.63 -11.84
N LEU A 225 1.11 -13.40 -11.77
CA LEU A 225 -0.21 -13.11 -12.30
C LEU A 225 -0.33 -13.48 -13.79
N GLY A 226 0.59 -13.01 -14.63
CA GLY A 226 0.59 -13.31 -16.05
C GLY A 226 0.74 -14.81 -16.35
N LEU A 227 1.54 -15.53 -15.55
CA LEU A 227 1.81 -16.96 -15.73
C LEU A 227 0.64 -17.84 -15.28
N LEU A 228 -0.08 -17.45 -14.23
CA LEU A 228 -1.19 -18.23 -13.69
C LEU A 228 -2.48 -18.09 -14.53
N VAL A 229 -2.48 -17.17 -15.50
CA VAL A 229 -3.61 -16.92 -16.40
C VAL A 229 -3.48 -17.73 -17.67
N THR A 230 -4.51 -18.52 -17.95
CA THR A 230 -4.70 -19.10 -19.28
C THR A 230 -5.76 -18.28 -20.03
N PRO A 231 -5.43 -17.60 -21.15
CA PRO A 231 -6.38 -16.76 -21.90
C PRO A 231 -7.67 -17.48 -22.30
N HIS A 232 -7.58 -18.80 -22.52
CA HIS A 232 -8.73 -19.62 -22.86
C HIS A 232 -9.79 -19.70 -21.75
N MET A 233 -9.40 -19.66 -20.47
CA MET A 233 -10.33 -19.70 -19.32
C MET A 233 -11.23 -18.46 -19.28
N ILE A 234 -10.71 -17.31 -19.68
CA ILE A 234 -11.44 -16.03 -19.69
C ILE A 234 -12.46 -15.98 -20.82
N LEU A 235 -12.15 -16.61 -21.95
CA LEU A 235 -13.05 -16.69 -23.11
C LEU A 235 -14.22 -17.64 -22.86
N SER A 236 -14.03 -18.68 -22.04
CA SER A 236 -15.10 -19.58 -21.59
C SER A 236 -15.91 -19.02 -20.41
N ALA A 237 -15.35 -18.08 -19.65
CA ALA A 237 -16.04 -17.44 -18.55
C ALA A 237 -17.13 -16.48 -19.06
N SER A 238 -18.14 -16.21 -18.22
CA SER A 238 -19.15 -15.20 -18.52
C SER A 238 -18.52 -13.81 -18.47
N TRP A 239 -17.95 -13.36 -19.58
CA TRP A 239 -17.26 -12.07 -19.72
C TRP A 239 -18.10 -10.91 -19.18
N LEU A 240 -19.44 -11.00 -19.31
CA LEU A 240 -20.38 -10.02 -18.80
C LEU A 240 -20.36 -9.92 -17.27
N VAL A 241 -20.26 -11.05 -16.55
CA VAL A 241 -20.17 -11.09 -15.08
C VAL A 241 -18.84 -10.50 -14.61
N LEU A 242 -17.74 -10.83 -15.29
CA LEU A 242 -16.42 -10.30 -14.96
C LEU A 242 -16.34 -8.79 -15.21
N ALA A 243 -16.87 -8.34 -16.36
CA ALA A 243 -16.94 -6.92 -16.70
C ALA A 243 -17.86 -6.14 -15.75
N ALA A 244 -19.01 -6.71 -15.39
CA ALA A 244 -19.92 -6.12 -14.40
C ALA A 244 -19.24 -6.01 -13.03
N THR A 245 -18.52 -7.04 -12.59
CA THR A 245 -17.78 -7.02 -11.32
C THR A 245 -16.73 -5.91 -11.31
N ALA A 246 -15.94 -5.79 -12.37
CA ALA A 246 -14.97 -4.71 -12.52
C ALA A 246 -15.66 -3.33 -12.54
N ALA A 247 -16.69 -3.15 -13.37
CA ALA A 247 -17.40 -1.89 -13.48
C ALA A 247 -18.03 -1.47 -12.14
N THR A 248 -18.70 -2.37 -11.44
CA THR A 248 -19.22 -2.13 -10.08
C THR A 248 -18.10 -1.71 -9.15
N LEU A 249 -17.00 -2.45 -9.13
CA LEU A 249 -15.94 -2.18 -8.18
C LEU A 249 -15.31 -0.79 -8.42
N LEU A 250 -15.07 -0.42 -9.67
CA LEU A 250 -14.48 0.86 -10.05
C LEU A 250 -15.46 2.04 -9.91
N LEU A 251 -16.70 1.88 -10.37
CA LEU A 251 -17.67 2.97 -10.53
C LEU A 251 -18.63 3.12 -9.35
N VAL A 252 -18.79 2.07 -8.52
CA VAL A 252 -19.81 2.02 -7.46
C VAL A 252 -19.16 1.74 -6.10
N ALA A 253 -18.51 0.59 -5.94
CA ALA A 253 -17.98 0.15 -4.65
C ALA A 253 -16.95 1.13 -4.08
N ARG A 254 -15.97 1.53 -4.90
CA ARG A 254 -14.92 2.45 -4.48
C ARG A 254 -15.44 3.87 -4.17
N PRO A 255 -16.28 4.50 -5.02
CA PRO A 255 -16.93 5.77 -4.66
C PRO A 255 -17.77 5.72 -3.38
N ILE A 256 -18.58 4.67 -3.18
CA ILE A 256 -19.39 4.52 -1.97
C ILE A 256 -18.50 4.38 -0.73
N ALA A 257 -17.49 3.49 -0.80
CA ALA A 257 -16.55 3.28 0.31
C ALA A 257 -15.80 4.58 0.66
N CYS A 258 -15.26 5.28 -0.34
CA CYS A 258 -14.55 6.53 -0.12
C CYS A 258 -15.46 7.63 0.41
N LEU A 259 -16.67 7.78 -0.12
CA LEU A 259 -17.62 8.78 0.36
C LEU A 259 -18.00 8.52 1.82
N ALA A 260 -18.38 7.29 2.16
CA ALA A 260 -18.77 6.91 3.51
C ALA A 260 -17.62 7.09 4.53
N CYS A 261 -16.41 6.67 4.16
CA CYS A 261 -15.25 6.74 5.05
C CYS A 261 -14.66 8.15 5.18
N LEU A 262 -14.73 8.99 4.13
CA LEU A 262 -14.13 10.34 4.14
C LEU A 262 -15.09 11.44 4.60
N LEU A 263 -16.40 11.18 4.64
CA LEU A 263 -17.42 12.12 5.11
C LEU A 263 -17.09 12.78 6.47
N PRO A 264 -16.66 12.06 7.52
CA PRO A 264 -16.40 12.68 8.82
C PRO A 264 -15.10 13.50 8.88
N PHE A 265 -14.24 13.43 7.85
CA PHE A 265 -12.88 14.00 7.88
C PHE A 265 -12.73 15.29 7.06
N GLY A 266 -13.81 15.83 6.49
CA GLY A 266 -13.80 17.14 5.83
C GLY A 266 -13.00 17.19 4.51
N PHE A 267 -12.89 16.07 3.80
CA PHE A 267 -12.33 16.05 2.44
C PHE A 267 -13.26 16.79 1.47
N THR A 268 -12.68 17.56 0.57
CA THR A 268 -13.47 18.24 -0.47
C THR A 268 -13.99 17.24 -1.48
N TRP A 269 -15.10 17.56 -2.16
CA TRP A 269 -15.64 16.71 -3.24
C TRP A 269 -14.57 16.34 -4.27
N ARG A 270 -13.71 17.29 -4.66
CA ARG A 270 -12.62 17.03 -5.63
C ARG A 270 -11.64 15.97 -5.14
N GLU A 271 -11.33 15.97 -3.84
CA GLU A 271 -10.39 15.01 -3.26
C GLU A 271 -11.03 13.65 -3.04
N THR A 272 -12.26 13.61 -2.53
CA THR A 272 -13.01 12.36 -2.37
C THR A 272 -13.22 11.68 -3.71
N THR A 273 -13.62 12.42 -4.75
CA THR A 273 -13.76 11.90 -6.11
C THR A 273 -12.43 11.38 -6.65
N PHE A 274 -11.33 12.12 -6.45
CA PHE A 274 -10.02 11.66 -6.89
C PHE A 274 -9.56 10.38 -6.17
N ILE A 275 -9.66 10.35 -4.83
CA ILE A 275 -9.30 9.17 -4.02
C ILE A 275 -10.15 7.97 -4.41
N SER A 276 -11.43 8.18 -4.73
CA SER A 276 -12.30 7.11 -5.23
C SER A 276 -11.90 6.61 -6.62
N TRP A 277 -11.45 7.49 -7.51
CA TRP A 277 -11.04 7.10 -8.86
C TRP A 277 -9.69 6.37 -8.90
N VAL A 278 -8.80 6.73 -7.98
CA VAL A 278 -7.38 6.33 -7.97
C VAL A 278 -7.14 4.98 -7.30
N GLY A 279 -8.20 4.26 -6.91
CA GLY A 279 -8.15 2.89 -6.37
C GLY A 279 -7.70 1.84 -7.38
N LEU A 280 -6.48 1.97 -7.91
CA LEU A 280 -5.84 1.06 -8.84
C LEU A 280 -5.53 -0.25 -8.13
N ARG A 281 -5.91 -1.36 -8.75
CA ARG A 281 -5.75 -2.72 -8.23
C ARG A 281 -4.41 -3.27 -8.69
N GLY A 282 -3.55 -3.57 -7.71
CA GLY A 282 -2.22 -4.12 -7.95
C GLY A 282 -2.21 -5.63 -8.06
N ALA A 283 -1.06 -6.24 -7.76
CA ALA A 283 -0.88 -7.68 -7.81
C ALA A 283 -1.32 -8.43 -6.54
N VAL A 284 -1.70 -7.72 -5.47
CA VAL A 284 -2.09 -8.30 -4.17
C VAL A 284 -3.31 -9.24 -4.25
N PRO A 285 -4.38 -8.95 -5.02
CA PRO A 285 -5.51 -9.88 -5.18
C PRO A 285 -5.09 -11.29 -5.57
N ILE A 286 -4.00 -11.44 -6.31
CA ILE A 286 -3.51 -12.73 -6.81
C ILE A 286 -2.90 -13.56 -5.68
N PHE A 287 -2.15 -12.90 -4.82
CA PHE A 287 -1.69 -13.53 -3.58
C PHE A 287 -2.89 -13.94 -2.71
N LEU A 288 -3.93 -13.11 -2.64
CA LEU A 288 -5.12 -13.40 -1.84
C LEU A 288 -5.93 -14.59 -2.37
N VAL A 289 -5.97 -14.83 -3.70
CA VAL A 289 -6.62 -16.03 -4.27
C VAL A 289 -5.90 -17.31 -3.88
N ILE A 290 -4.58 -17.28 -3.67
CA ILE A 290 -3.80 -18.48 -3.29
C ILE A 290 -4.18 -18.97 -1.88
N ILE A 291 -4.57 -18.07 -0.97
CA ILE A 291 -4.96 -18.42 0.40
C ILE A 291 -6.10 -19.46 0.44
N PRO A 292 -7.28 -19.22 -0.17
CA PRO A 292 -8.36 -20.21 -0.21
C PRO A 292 -7.98 -21.48 -0.98
N MET A 293 -7.19 -21.36 -2.06
CA MET A 293 -6.71 -22.51 -2.83
C MET A 293 -5.88 -23.47 -1.97
N LEU A 294 -4.95 -22.95 -1.18
CA LEU A 294 -4.11 -23.76 -0.29
C LEU A 294 -4.89 -24.29 0.91
N SER A 295 -6.00 -23.66 1.28
CA SER A 295 -6.84 -24.05 2.40
C SER A 295 -7.82 -25.20 2.07
N GLY A 296 -7.83 -25.67 0.81
CA GLY A 296 -8.64 -26.83 0.39
C GLY A 296 -9.89 -26.49 -0.41
N ILE A 297 -10.10 -25.21 -0.78
CA ILE A 297 -11.19 -24.83 -1.70
C ILE A 297 -10.83 -25.34 -3.10
N THR A 298 -11.46 -26.45 -3.49
CA THR A 298 -11.31 -27.07 -4.81
C THR A 298 -11.94 -26.20 -5.91
N ASP A 299 -11.28 -26.18 -7.07
CA ASP A 299 -11.69 -25.45 -8.28
C ASP A 299 -11.88 -23.92 -8.09
N ALA A 300 -10.91 -23.25 -7.46
CA ALA A 300 -10.93 -21.80 -7.20
C ALA A 300 -10.85 -20.88 -8.44
N LYS A 301 -11.14 -21.39 -9.65
CA LYS A 301 -11.20 -20.60 -10.88
C LYS A 301 -12.18 -19.43 -10.76
N PHE A 302 -13.29 -19.66 -10.08
CA PHE A 302 -14.30 -18.63 -9.81
C PHE A 302 -13.80 -17.47 -8.91
N LEU A 303 -12.70 -17.65 -8.18
CA LEU A 303 -12.01 -16.57 -7.45
C LEU A 303 -10.95 -15.89 -8.33
N PHE A 304 -10.22 -16.70 -9.09
CA PHE A 304 -9.10 -16.25 -9.90
C PHE A 304 -9.55 -15.40 -11.12
N GLU A 305 -10.59 -15.83 -11.84
CA GLU A 305 -11.06 -15.16 -13.05
C GLU A 305 -11.53 -13.71 -12.79
N PRO A 306 -12.36 -13.42 -11.77
CA PRO A 306 -12.71 -12.04 -11.40
C PRO A 306 -11.49 -11.24 -10.93
N ALA A 307 -10.62 -11.85 -10.10
CA ALA A 307 -9.41 -11.21 -9.61
C ALA A 307 -8.53 -10.72 -10.75
N PHE A 308 -8.27 -11.58 -11.74
CA PHE A 308 -7.48 -11.23 -12.91
C PHE A 308 -8.15 -10.13 -13.74
N MET A 309 -9.43 -10.32 -14.11
CA MET A 309 -10.10 -9.39 -15.01
C MET A 309 -10.19 -7.98 -14.43
N VAL A 310 -10.51 -7.87 -13.13
CA VAL A 310 -10.56 -6.59 -12.44
C VAL A 310 -9.17 -5.93 -12.40
N VAL A 311 -8.11 -6.69 -12.10
CA VAL A 311 -6.74 -6.14 -12.09
C VAL A 311 -6.34 -5.63 -13.47
N VAL A 312 -6.59 -6.39 -14.54
CA VAL A 312 -6.27 -5.95 -15.92
C VAL A 312 -7.07 -4.72 -16.32
N ILE A 313 -8.39 -4.73 -16.11
CA ILE A 313 -9.25 -3.57 -16.43
C ILE A 313 -8.79 -2.36 -15.62
N SER A 314 -8.51 -2.52 -14.33
CA SER A 314 -8.04 -1.47 -13.45
C SER A 314 -6.71 -0.88 -13.95
N LEU A 315 -5.72 -1.71 -14.25
CA LEU A 315 -4.41 -1.24 -14.73
C LEU A 315 -4.50 -0.52 -16.07
N VAL A 316 -5.31 -1.02 -17.01
CA VAL A 316 -5.47 -0.40 -18.33
C VAL A 316 -6.31 0.87 -18.24
N ALA A 317 -7.51 0.79 -17.67
CA ALA A 317 -8.45 1.91 -17.62
C ALA A 317 -7.97 3.00 -16.65
N GLN A 318 -7.64 2.67 -15.40
CA GLN A 318 -7.17 3.66 -14.43
C GLN A 318 -5.74 4.10 -14.75
N GLY A 319 -4.88 3.22 -15.24
CA GLY A 319 -3.51 3.57 -15.61
C GLY A 319 -3.43 4.71 -16.63
N TRP A 320 -4.33 4.75 -17.62
CA TRP A 320 -4.40 5.83 -18.60
C TRP A 320 -5.20 7.05 -18.12
N THR A 321 -6.16 6.87 -17.21
CA THR A 321 -7.09 7.94 -16.82
C THR A 321 -6.70 8.69 -15.53
N ILE A 322 -5.79 8.16 -14.69
CA ILE A 322 -5.37 8.82 -13.44
C ILE A 322 -4.80 10.23 -13.68
N ALA A 323 -3.90 10.38 -14.66
CA ALA A 323 -3.29 11.68 -14.95
C ALA A 323 -4.30 12.70 -15.54
N PRO A 324 -5.14 12.34 -16.52
CA PRO A 324 -6.27 13.18 -16.94
C PRO A 324 -7.22 13.55 -15.80
N ALA A 325 -7.60 12.59 -14.95
CA ALA A 325 -8.52 12.82 -13.83
C ALA A 325 -7.95 13.81 -12.81
N ALA A 326 -6.65 13.70 -12.49
CA ALA A 326 -5.96 14.65 -11.63
C ALA A 326 -5.99 16.08 -12.22
N ARG A 327 -5.79 16.23 -13.53
CA ARG A 327 -5.85 17.53 -14.22
C ARG A 327 -7.27 18.10 -14.22
N LEU A 328 -8.27 17.26 -14.51
CA LEU A 328 -9.68 17.65 -14.54
C LEU A 328 -10.16 18.14 -13.17
N LEU A 329 -9.70 17.51 -12.09
CA LEU A 329 -10.05 17.88 -10.71
C LEU A 329 -9.19 19.04 -10.17
N GLY A 330 -8.30 19.62 -10.98
CA GLY A 330 -7.53 20.81 -10.63
C GLY A 330 -6.27 20.54 -9.82
N PHE A 331 -5.80 19.29 -9.73
CA PHE A 331 -4.52 18.94 -9.08
C PHE A 331 -3.30 19.11 -10.01
N GLY A 332 -3.45 19.91 -11.07
CA GLY A 332 -2.48 20.11 -12.14
C GLY A 332 -1.35 21.10 -11.86
N GLY A 333 -1.11 21.48 -10.59
CA GLY A 333 0.01 22.34 -10.22
C GLY A 333 1.32 21.67 -10.63
N GLN A 334 1.98 22.18 -11.67
CA GLN A 334 3.26 21.66 -12.12
C GLN A 334 4.26 21.67 -10.95
N ILE A 335 5.04 20.60 -10.83
CA ILE A 335 6.19 20.56 -9.93
C ILE A 335 7.21 21.61 -10.45
N GLY A 336 7.08 22.85 -9.96
CA GLY A 336 8.09 23.90 -10.03
C GLY A 336 7.73 25.15 -10.83
N THR A 337 7.15 26.16 -10.16
CA THR A 337 7.53 27.59 -10.29
C THR A 337 7.30 28.43 -9.02
N THR A 338 6.94 27.85 -7.86
CA THR A 338 6.58 28.66 -6.69
C THR A 338 7.24 28.26 -5.38
N ASP A 339 8.52 27.83 -5.42
CA ASP A 339 9.40 27.95 -4.24
C ASP A 339 10.90 27.93 -4.62
N ARG A 340 11.27 28.80 -5.54
CA ARG A 340 12.62 29.38 -5.55
C ARG A 340 12.44 30.85 -5.22
N THR A 341 12.12 31.17 -3.96
CA THR A 341 12.71 32.36 -3.36
C THR A 341 14.21 32.13 -3.42
N ILE A 342 14.79 32.62 -4.52
CA ILE A 342 16.19 32.94 -4.64
C ILE A 342 16.46 33.79 -3.40
N VAL A 343 16.99 33.17 -2.34
CA VAL A 343 17.88 33.88 -1.44
C VAL A 343 19.00 34.31 -2.36
N ARG A 344 18.83 35.51 -2.90
CA ARG A 344 19.88 36.26 -3.56
C ARG A 344 20.92 36.40 -2.46
N MET A 345 21.86 35.47 -2.39
CA MET A 345 23.11 35.73 -1.72
C MET A 345 23.73 36.85 -2.53
N GLU A 346 23.41 38.09 -2.17
CA GLU A 346 24.29 39.19 -2.46
C GLU A 346 25.67 38.74 -1.98
N PRO A 347 26.68 38.67 -2.87
CA PRO A 347 28.03 38.43 -2.41
C PRO A 347 28.32 39.54 -1.39
N PRO A 348 28.83 39.21 -0.18
CA PRO A 348 29.14 40.23 0.80
C PRO A 348 30.06 41.24 0.12
N ALA A 349 29.61 42.49 0.11
CA ALA A 349 30.34 43.60 -0.51
C ALA A 349 31.80 43.51 -0.07
N ARG A 350 32.70 43.25 -1.03
CA ARG A 350 34.14 43.38 -0.83
C ARG A 350 34.43 44.85 -0.55
N ARG A 351 34.25 45.28 0.71
CA ARG A 351 34.89 46.48 1.22
C ARG A 351 36.38 46.20 1.22
N ALA A 352 37.07 46.81 0.26
CA ALA A 352 38.50 46.88 0.20
C ALA A 352 39.06 47.33 1.55
N ARG A 353 39.92 46.50 2.15
CA ARG A 353 40.95 46.96 3.06
C ARG A 353 42.27 46.49 2.48
N HIS A 354 42.93 47.38 1.74
CA HIS A 354 44.35 47.29 1.45
C HIS A 354 45.09 47.29 2.80
N GLN A 355 45.35 46.11 3.36
CA GLN A 355 46.42 45.96 4.33
C GLN A 355 47.71 45.84 3.53
N ARG A 356 48.49 46.93 3.53
CA ARG A 356 49.91 46.91 3.16
C ARG A 356 50.60 45.93 4.10
N TRP A 357 51.08 44.82 3.56
CA TRP A 357 52.08 44.00 4.22
C TRP A 357 53.40 44.78 4.20
N VAL A 358 53.81 45.30 5.36
CA VAL A 358 55.14 45.86 5.58
C VAL A 358 55.95 44.80 6.30
N TRP A 359 56.95 44.25 5.61
CA TRP A 359 57.93 43.33 6.20
C TRP A 359 59.00 44.15 6.94
N PRO A 360 59.21 43.98 8.25
CA PRO A 360 60.26 44.71 8.96
C PRO A 360 61.59 43.96 8.84
N GLY A 361 62.51 44.51 8.04
CA GLY A 361 63.96 44.37 8.20
C GLY A 361 64.59 43.02 7.82
N GLY A 362 65.64 43.06 6.98
CA GLY A 362 66.49 41.88 6.78
C GLY A 362 67.40 41.91 5.55
N THR A 363 68.31 42.89 5.51
CA THR A 363 69.65 42.86 4.87
C THR A 363 69.82 42.37 3.42
N ALA A 364 70.24 43.34 2.60
CA ALA A 364 70.89 43.17 1.31
C ALA A 364 72.14 42.27 1.37
N ARG A 365 72.36 41.46 0.32
CA ARG A 365 73.61 41.46 -0.47
C ARG A 365 73.54 40.50 -1.67
N LYS A 366 73.84 41.11 -2.82
CA LYS A 366 74.39 40.63 -4.11
C LYS A 366 73.67 39.51 -4.87
#